data_AF-A0A7C3PT19-F1
#
_entry.id   AF-A0A7C3PT19-F1
#
_cell.length_a   1.000
_cell.length_b   1.000
_cell.length_c   1.000
_cell.angle_alpha   90.00
_cell.angle_beta   90.00
_cell.angle_gamma   90.00
#
_symmetry.space_group_name_H-M   'P 1'
#
loop_
_entity.id
_entity.type
_entity.pdbx_description
1 polymer ?
#
loop_
_entity_poly.entity_id
_entity_poly.type
_entity_poly.pdbx_seq_one_letter_code
_entity_poly.pdbx_strand_id
1 'polypeptide(L)'
;MIPSLPYSISALFILTTFLCLFFLYRASGHSGAVLLICLAWLALQAAIGLSGYYTVTDTLPPRAVLMPLPALLLIVILFLTRKGRSFIDRLDPRMLTWLHIVRVPVEICLLFLFIRGHIPQLMTFEGRNFDIIAGITAPLIAYFGFSKKRLSSKLMLAWNFICLALLLNIVVHGILSVPSPFQQFAFDQPNVGILYFPFVWLPSFVVPVVLLAHLAVMRQLIAKAHF
;
A
#
# COMPACT_ATOMS: atom_id res chain seq x y z
N MET A 1 18.72 2.79 8.07
CA MET A 1 17.78 3.76 8.69
C MET A 1 18.15 5.16 8.26
N ILE A 2 17.21 6.09 8.23
CA ILE A 2 17.50 7.51 7.96
C ILE A 2 18.16 8.11 9.22
N PRO A 3 19.40 8.62 9.14
CA PRO A 3 20.05 9.30 10.27
C PRO A 3 19.23 10.52 10.69
N SER A 4 19.18 10.82 12.00
CA SER A 4 18.48 11.98 12.59
C SER A 4 16.94 12.01 12.49
N LEU A 5 16.30 10.98 11.93
CA LEU A 5 14.84 10.88 11.92
C LEU A 5 14.33 10.47 13.32
N PRO A 6 13.36 11.19 13.90
CA PRO A 6 12.74 10.83 15.17
C PRO A 6 12.24 9.39 15.17
N TYR A 7 12.57 8.64 16.22
CA TYR A 7 12.13 7.26 16.38
C TYR A 7 10.61 7.11 16.36
N SER A 8 9.87 8.13 16.77
CA SER A 8 8.40 8.16 16.73
C SER A 8 7.83 7.98 15.32
N ILE A 9 8.46 8.56 14.29
CA ILE A 9 7.98 8.47 12.90
C ILE A 9 8.19 7.04 12.39
N SER A 10 9.38 6.48 12.63
CA SER A 10 9.68 5.09 12.27
C SER A 10 8.79 4.11 13.01
N ALA A 11 8.55 4.31 14.31
CA ALA A 11 7.67 3.48 15.12
C ALA A 11 6.22 3.54 14.61
N LEU A 12 5.71 4.74 14.30
CA LEU A 12 4.37 4.91 13.71
C LEU A 12 4.23 4.14 12.39
N PHE A 13 5.25 4.20 11.53
CA PHE A 13 5.22 3.51 10.24
C PHE A 13 5.29 1.98 10.41
N ILE A 14 6.11 1.48 11.35
CA ILE A 14 6.18 0.07 11.71
C ILE A 14 4.81 -0.41 12.21
N LEU A 15 4.21 0.30 13.18
CA LEU A 15 2.88 -0.03 13.72
C LEU A 15 1.81 -0.02 12.63
N THR A 16 1.87 0.94 11.72
CA THR A 16 0.96 1.02 10.56
C THR A 16 1.11 -0.17 9.62
N THR A 17 2.34 -0.60 9.37
CA THR A 17 2.63 -1.79 8.55
C THR A 17 2.07 -3.05 9.20
N PHE A 18 2.25 -3.21 10.51
CA PHE A 18 1.67 -4.34 11.26
C PHE A 18 0.15 -4.26 11.35
N LEU A 19 -0.44 -3.06 11.39
CA LEU A 19 -1.89 -2.88 11.29
C LEU A 19 -2.43 -3.33 9.93
N CYS A 20 -1.70 -3.00 8.84
CA CYS A 20 -2.02 -3.48 7.50
C CYS A 20 -1.97 -5.02 7.43
N LEU A 21 -0.91 -5.62 7.97
CA LEU A 21 -0.79 -7.07 8.08
C LEU A 21 -1.93 -7.69 8.92
N PHE A 22 -2.29 -7.06 10.04
CA PHE A 22 -3.39 -7.51 10.88
C PHE A 22 -4.72 -7.56 10.11
N PHE A 23 -5.05 -6.51 9.36
CA PHE A 23 -6.26 -6.50 8.53
C PHE A 23 -6.21 -7.56 7.44
N LEU A 24 -5.07 -7.76 6.78
CA LEU A 24 -4.90 -8.81 5.76
C LEU A 24 -5.04 -10.21 6.37
N TYR A 25 -4.43 -10.46 7.53
CA TYR A 25 -4.54 -11.71 8.27
C TYR A 25 -6.00 -12.01 8.63
N ARG A 26 -6.71 -11.01 9.15
CA ARG A 26 -8.16 -11.11 9.43
C ARG A 26 -8.98 -11.36 8.17
N ALA A 27 -8.68 -10.65 7.09
CA ALA A 27 -9.35 -10.83 5.80
C ALA A 27 -9.15 -12.24 5.23
N SER A 28 -7.99 -12.84 5.47
CA SER A 28 -7.66 -14.21 5.06
C SER A 28 -8.29 -15.31 5.91
N GLY A 29 -9.15 -14.96 6.88
CA GLY A 29 -9.73 -15.93 7.80
C GLY A 29 -8.73 -16.46 8.82
N HIS A 30 -7.78 -15.63 9.25
CA HIS A 30 -6.71 -15.99 10.19
C HIS A 30 -5.75 -17.07 9.64
N SER A 31 -5.45 -17.01 8.34
CA SER A 31 -4.55 -17.97 7.70
C SER A 31 -3.11 -17.80 8.21
N GLY A 32 -2.60 -18.81 8.94
CA GLY A 32 -1.21 -18.85 9.39
C GLY A 32 -0.20 -18.82 8.25
N ALA A 33 -0.54 -19.40 7.09
CA ALA A 33 0.31 -19.35 5.90
C ALA A 33 0.45 -17.92 5.35
N VAL A 34 -0.66 -17.17 5.24
CA VAL A 34 -0.62 -15.75 4.81
C VAL A 34 0.21 -14.93 5.78
N LEU A 35 0.01 -15.12 7.08
CA LEU A 35 0.77 -14.42 8.11
C LEU A 35 2.27 -14.70 8.00
N LEU A 36 2.67 -15.97 7.92
CA LEU A 36 4.07 -16.38 7.83
C LEU A 36 4.74 -15.86 6.56
N ILE A 37 4.08 -15.97 5.40
CA ILE A 37 4.61 -15.45 4.13
C ILE A 37 4.82 -13.94 4.22
N CYS A 38 3.85 -13.20 4.76
CA CYS A 38 3.98 -11.74 4.90
C CYS A 38 5.07 -11.34 5.88
N LEU A 39 5.19 -12.03 7.02
CA LEU A 39 6.26 -11.77 8.00
C LEU A 39 7.64 -12.08 7.42
N ALA A 40 7.78 -13.20 6.70
CA ALA A 40 9.02 -13.54 6.00
C ALA A 40 9.37 -12.48 4.95
N TRP A 41 8.38 -12.00 4.20
CA TRP A 41 8.56 -10.93 3.22
C TRP A 41 8.97 -9.60 3.86
N LEU A 42 8.31 -9.19 4.95
CA LEU A 42 8.65 -7.98 5.69
C LEU A 42 10.07 -8.07 6.27
N ALA A 43 10.46 -9.21 6.84
CA ALA A 43 11.80 -9.44 7.35
C ALA A 43 12.86 -9.38 6.25
N LEU A 44 12.60 -9.99 5.09
CA LEU A 44 13.47 -9.93 3.92
C LEU A 44 13.66 -8.48 3.45
N GLN A 45 12.57 -7.74 3.26
CA GLN A 45 12.62 -6.34 2.82
C GLN A 45 13.28 -5.42 3.86
N ALA A 46 13.10 -5.70 5.15
CA ALA A 46 13.81 -5.01 6.21
C ALA A 46 15.32 -5.26 6.14
N ALA A 47 15.76 -6.51 5.97
CA ALA A 47 17.18 -6.84 5.83
C ALA A 47 17.83 -6.16 4.62
N ILE A 48 17.15 -6.16 3.46
CA ILE A 48 17.60 -5.47 2.25
C ILE A 48 17.62 -3.95 2.44
N GLY A 49 16.61 -3.38 3.08
CA GLY A 49 16.55 -1.95 3.37
C GLY A 49 17.61 -1.49 4.39
N LEU A 50 17.99 -2.36 5.34
CA LEU A 50 19.02 -2.08 6.33
C LEU A 50 20.44 -2.21 5.77
N SER A 51 20.67 -3.05 4.75
CA SER A 51 21.97 -3.17 4.09
C SER A 51 22.33 -1.99 3.20
N GLY A 52 21.38 -1.06 2.96
CA GLY A 52 21.56 0.06 2.03
C GLY A 52 21.44 -0.35 0.56
N TYR A 53 20.99 -1.56 0.25
CA TYR A 53 20.90 -2.05 -1.13
C TYR A 53 20.07 -1.11 -2.03
N TYR A 54 18.96 -0.58 -1.51
CA TYR A 54 18.06 0.32 -2.23
C TYR A 54 18.53 1.77 -2.34
N THR A 55 19.55 2.19 -1.59
CA THR A 55 20.09 3.56 -1.67
C THR A 55 21.04 3.75 -2.86
N VAL A 56 21.38 2.66 -3.55
CA VAL A 56 22.15 2.68 -4.81
C VAL A 56 21.18 2.90 -5.97
N THR A 57 21.19 4.12 -6.50
CA THR A 57 20.15 4.67 -7.39
C THR A 57 20.58 4.77 -8.86
N ASP A 58 21.86 4.58 -9.14
CA ASP A 58 22.56 4.71 -10.43
C ASP A 58 22.60 3.39 -11.23
N THR A 59 21.65 2.48 -10.97
CA THR A 59 21.60 1.14 -11.60
C THR A 59 20.52 1.04 -12.67
N LEU A 60 20.75 0.18 -13.66
CA LEU A 60 19.81 -0.15 -14.74
C LEU A 60 19.60 -1.68 -14.80
N PRO A 61 18.39 -2.19 -14.48
CA PRO A 61 17.21 -1.47 -13.98
C PRO A 61 17.41 -0.94 -12.54
N PRO A 62 16.69 0.13 -12.14
CA PRO A 62 16.79 0.67 -10.79
C PRO A 62 16.38 -0.36 -9.73
N ARG A 63 17.21 -0.53 -8.71
CA ARG A 63 16.96 -1.47 -7.61
C ARG A 63 15.63 -1.26 -6.91
N ALA A 64 15.14 -0.02 -6.85
CA ALA A 64 13.85 0.32 -6.26
C ALA A 64 12.66 -0.42 -6.90
N VAL A 65 12.77 -0.87 -8.16
CA VAL A 65 11.75 -1.68 -8.84
C VAL A 65 11.53 -3.02 -8.13
N LEU A 66 12.55 -3.57 -7.48
CA LEU A 66 12.46 -4.85 -6.75
C LEU A 66 11.62 -4.76 -5.47
N MET A 67 11.28 -3.55 -5.01
CA MET A 67 10.37 -3.38 -3.87
C MET A 67 8.95 -3.83 -4.24
N PRO A 68 8.24 -3.20 -5.20
CA PRO A 68 6.87 -3.60 -5.54
C PRO A 68 6.79 -4.82 -6.45
N LEU A 69 7.77 -5.05 -7.33
CA LEU A 69 7.65 -6.01 -8.44
C LEU A 69 7.26 -7.43 -7.98
N PRO A 70 7.89 -8.03 -6.96
CA PRO A 70 7.52 -9.39 -6.54
C PRO A 70 6.08 -9.49 -6.02
N ALA A 71 5.62 -8.47 -5.28
CA ALA A 71 4.25 -8.41 -4.78
C ALA A 71 3.24 -8.18 -5.93
N LEU A 72 3.57 -7.34 -6.91
CA LEU A 72 2.74 -7.13 -8.10
C LEU A 72 2.63 -8.40 -8.95
N LEU A 73 3.74 -9.13 -9.16
CA LEU A 73 3.73 -10.41 -9.85
C LEU A 73 2.86 -11.44 -9.12
N LEU A 74 2.95 -11.50 -7.79
CA LEU A 74 2.09 -12.37 -6.99
C LEU A 74 0.60 -12.01 -7.17
N ILE A 75 0.25 -10.73 -7.13
CA ILE A 75 -1.14 -10.27 -7.38
C ILE A 75 -1.59 -10.74 -8.77
N VAL A 76 -0.79 -10.52 -9.82
CA VAL A 76 -1.11 -10.99 -11.18
C VAL A 76 -1.34 -12.50 -11.21
N ILE A 77 -0.44 -13.30 -10.61
CA ILE A 77 -0.57 -14.77 -10.54
C ILE A 77 -1.85 -15.18 -9.81
N LEU A 78 -2.22 -14.48 -8.72
CA LEU A 78 -3.46 -14.77 -7.99
C LEU A 78 -4.69 -14.56 -8.87
N PHE A 79 -4.73 -13.52 -9.71
CA PHE A 79 -5.86 -13.26 -10.61
C PHE A 79 -5.87 -14.17 -11.85
N LEU A 80 -4.71 -14.65 -12.32
CA LEU A 80 -4.61 -15.52 -13.50
C LEU A 80 -4.89 -17.00 -13.21
N THR A 81 -4.54 -17.50 -12.03
CA THR A 81 -4.68 -18.92 -11.69
C THR A 81 -6.04 -19.26 -11.07
N ARG A 82 -6.54 -20.48 -11.30
CA ARG A 82 -7.80 -20.95 -10.68
C ARG A 82 -7.72 -20.98 -9.15
N LYS A 83 -6.60 -21.49 -8.61
CA LYS A 83 -6.36 -21.55 -7.16
C LYS A 83 -6.26 -20.15 -6.56
N GLY A 84 -5.58 -19.22 -7.22
CA GLY A 84 -5.46 -17.83 -6.78
C GLY A 84 -6.80 -17.10 -6.74
N ARG A 85 -7.63 -17.24 -7.79
CA ARG A 85 -8.99 -16.68 -7.79
C ARG A 85 -9.85 -17.27 -6.68
N SER A 86 -9.79 -18.58 -6.47
CA SER A 86 -10.49 -19.21 -5.35
C SER A 86 -10.01 -18.72 -3.98
N PHE A 87 -8.74 -18.32 -3.84
CA PHE A 87 -8.23 -17.70 -2.62
C PHE A 87 -8.80 -16.28 -2.46
N ILE A 88 -8.75 -15.45 -3.50
CA ILE A 88 -9.31 -14.08 -3.51
C ILE A 88 -10.80 -14.08 -3.16
N ASP A 89 -11.57 -15.02 -3.72
CA ASP A 89 -13.01 -15.10 -3.53
C ASP A 89 -13.39 -15.52 -2.09
N ARG A 90 -12.43 -16.00 -1.28
CA ARG A 90 -12.62 -16.35 0.15
C ARG A 90 -12.24 -15.22 1.11
N LEU A 91 -11.57 -14.17 0.64
CA LEU A 91 -11.17 -13.05 1.50
C LEU A 91 -12.40 -12.29 2.01
N ASP A 92 -12.43 -11.92 3.30
CA ASP A 92 -13.50 -11.09 3.87
C ASP A 92 -13.43 -9.65 3.31
N PRO A 93 -14.36 -9.24 2.42
CA PRO A 93 -14.31 -7.92 1.79
C PRO A 93 -14.52 -6.79 2.79
N ARG A 94 -15.18 -7.04 3.92
CA ARG A 94 -15.33 -6.06 4.99
C ARG A 94 -13.98 -5.72 5.62
N MET A 95 -13.16 -6.73 5.92
CA MET A 95 -11.83 -6.52 6.49
C MET A 95 -10.88 -5.89 5.48
N LEU A 96 -10.96 -6.28 4.21
CA LEU A 96 -10.24 -5.59 3.13
C LEU A 96 -10.65 -4.13 3.00
N THR A 97 -11.93 -3.79 3.21
CA THR A 97 -12.38 -2.40 3.18
C THR A 97 -11.86 -1.62 4.40
N TRP A 98 -11.90 -2.21 5.60
CA TRP A 98 -11.31 -1.61 6.81
C TRP A 98 -9.81 -1.36 6.67
N LEU A 99 -9.10 -2.22 5.94
CA LEU A 99 -7.66 -2.12 5.71
C LEU A 99 -7.27 -0.72 5.20
N HIS A 100 -8.09 -0.07 4.38
CA HIS A 100 -7.78 1.25 3.84
C HIS A 100 -7.59 2.34 4.90
N ILE A 101 -8.04 2.14 6.16
CA ILE A 101 -7.77 3.07 7.27
C ILE A 101 -6.27 3.30 7.49
N VAL A 102 -5.42 2.32 7.14
CA VAL A 102 -3.95 2.42 7.26
C VAL A 102 -3.37 3.57 6.44
N ARG A 103 -4.10 4.07 5.44
CA ARG A 103 -3.69 5.22 4.63
C ARG A 103 -3.57 6.48 5.49
N VAL A 104 -4.43 6.67 6.49
CA VAL A 104 -4.37 7.86 7.36
C VAL A 104 -3.02 7.99 8.08
N PRO A 105 -2.55 6.99 8.86
CA PRO A 105 -1.24 7.10 9.49
C PRO A 105 -0.08 7.03 8.48
N VAL A 106 -0.22 6.37 7.32
CA VAL A 106 0.79 6.47 6.24
C VAL A 106 0.94 7.91 5.78
N GLU A 107 -0.16 8.61 5.49
CA GLU A 107 -0.14 10.01 5.03
C GLU A 107 0.47 10.95 6.08
N ILE A 108 0.22 10.69 7.37
CA ILE A 108 0.86 11.42 8.47
C ILE A 108 2.39 11.18 8.48
N CYS A 109 2.83 9.92 8.30
CA CYS A 109 4.26 9.62 8.17
C CYS A 109 4.88 10.31 6.95
N LEU A 110 4.19 10.33 5.81
CA LEU A 110 4.67 10.99 4.60
C LEU A 110 4.81 12.50 4.81
N LEU A 111 3.82 13.15 5.46
CA LEU A 111 3.94 14.56 5.82
C LEU A 111 5.18 14.83 6.69
N PHE A 112 5.42 14.01 7.71
CA PHE A 112 6.60 14.18 8.55
C PHE A 112 7.91 13.94 7.79
N LEU A 113 7.95 12.99 6.86
CA LEU A 113 9.11 12.80 5.99
C LEU A 113 9.33 14.00 5.06
N PHE A 114 8.27 14.64 4.58
CA PHE A 114 8.34 15.84 3.77
C PHE A 114 8.92 17.03 4.55
N ILE A 115 8.40 17.30 5.75
CA ILE A 115 8.90 18.36 6.64
C ILE A 115 10.39 18.17 6.96
N ARG A 116 10.88 16.92 6.93
CA ARG A 116 12.29 16.56 7.17
C ARG A 116 13.14 16.46 5.91
N GLY A 117 12.62 16.82 4.73
CA GLY A 117 13.41 16.85 3.50
C GLY A 117 13.59 15.49 2.80
N HIS A 118 12.85 14.44 3.20
CA HIS A 118 13.09 13.08 2.71
C HIS A 118 12.15 12.62 1.59
N ILE A 119 11.02 13.29 1.41
CA ILE A 119 10.11 13.04 0.28
C ILE A 119 9.55 14.38 -0.20
N PRO A 120 9.13 14.53 -1.47
CA PRO A 120 8.59 15.79 -1.96
C PRO A 120 7.18 16.07 -1.47
N GLN A 121 6.79 17.37 -1.47
CA GLN A 121 5.43 17.81 -1.12
C GLN A 121 4.36 17.13 -1.97
N LEU A 122 4.65 16.85 -3.25
CA LEU A 122 3.70 16.16 -4.13
C LEU A 122 3.28 14.78 -3.61
N MET A 123 4.11 14.15 -2.75
CA MET A 123 3.83 12.85 -2.14
C MET A 123 2.94 12.93 -0.89
N THR A 124 2.56 14.13 -0.45
CA THR A 124 1.71 14.36 0.72
C THR A 124 0.31 14.82 0.32
N PHE A 125 -0.61 14.82 1.29
CA PHE A 125 -1.96 15.34 1.10
C PHE A 125 -2.06 16.85 0.91
N GLU A 126 -0.97 17.60 1.13
CA GLU A 126 -0.87 19.01 0.73
C GLU A 126 -0.55 19.17 -0.76
N GLY A 127 -0.04 18.11 -1.40
CA GLY A 127 0.30 18.06 -2.81
C GLY A 127 -0.73 17.28 -3.63
N ARG A 128 -0.32 16.13 -4.17
CA ARG A 128 -1.13 15.32 -5.09
C ARG A 128 -1.64 14.01 -4.45
N ASN A 129 -1.35 13.77 -3.18
CA ASN A 129 -1.69 12.51 -2.52
C ASN A 129 -2.98 12.62 -1.69
N PHE A 130 -4.14 12.44 -2.33
CA PHE A 130 -5.43 12.50 -1.63
C PHE A 130 -5.84 11.17 -0.96
N ASP A 131 -4.88 10.25 -0.74
CA ASP A 131 -5.12 8.92 -0.17
C ASP A 131 -5.68 8.98 1.27
N ILE A 132 -5.49 10.10 1.97
CA ILE A 132 -6.07 10.36 3.29
C ILE A 132 -7.61 10.33 3.24
N ILE A 133 -8.23 10.81 2.16
CA ILE A 133 -9.68 10.81 1.99
C ILE A 133 -10.20 9.38 1.89
N ALA A 134 -9.51 8.53 1.12
CA ALA A 134 -9.82 7.11 1.04
C ALA A 134 -9.70 6.43 2.41
N GLY A 135 -8.67 6.77 3.20
CA GLY A 135 -8.49 6.24 4.55
C GLY A 135 -9.59 6.67 5.53
N ILE A 136 -9.99 7.94 5.53
CA ILE A 136 -11.04 8.47 6.43
C ILE A 136 -12.41 7.92 6.05
N THR A 137 -12.70 7.75 4.76
CA THR A 137 -14.01 7.26 4.30
C THR A 137 -14.16 5.74 4.40
N ALA A 138 -13.06 4.98 4.46
CA ALA A 138 -13.07 3.52 4.51
C ALA A 138 -13.91 2.90 5.66
N PRO A 139 -13.82 3.37 6.92
CA PRO A 139 -14.70 2.93 8.01
C PRO A 139 -16.19 3.03 7.69
N LEU A 140 -16.61 4.14 7.05
CA LEU A 140 -18.00 4.37 6.68
C LEU A 140 -18.45 3.35 5.61
N ILE A 141 -17.63 3.12 4.58
CA ILE A 141 -17.91 2.14 3.54
C ILE A 141 -17.93 0.72 4.11
N ALA A 142 -16.97 0.37 4.98
CA ALA A 142 -16.91 -0.94 5.60
C ALA A 142 -18.13 -1.21 6.49
N TYR A 143 -18.54 -0.23 7.30
CA TYR A 143 -19.67 -0.36 8.21
C TYR A 143 -21.02 -0.33 7.47
N PHE A 144 -21.29 0.70 6.67
CA PHE A 144 -22.58 0.86 6.00
C PHE A 144 -22.73 -0.08 4.80
N GLY A 145 -21.65 -0.39 4.09
CA GLY A 145 -21.66 -1.28 2.93
C GLY A 145 -21.77 -2.76 3.31
N PHE A 146 -20.94 -3.24 4.23
CA PHE A 146 -20.87 -4.67 4.53
C PHE A 146 -21.59 -5.07 5.82
N SER A 147 -21.46 -4.30 6.91
CA SER A 147 -22.08 -4.65 8.20
C SER A 147 -23.58 -4.34 8.24
N LYS A 148 -23.98 -3.15 7.79
CA LYS A 148 -25.39 -2.73 7.75
C LYS A 148 -26.09 -3.00 6.42
N LYS A 149 -25.33 -3.30 5.35
CA LYS A 149 -25.86 -3.56 4.00
C LYS A 149 -26.80 -2.46 3.47
N ARG A 150 -26.49 -1.20 3.79
CA ARG A 150 -27.26 -0.02 3.39
C ARG A 150 -26.75 0.64 2.10
N LEU A 151 -25.53 0.31 1.67
CA LEU A 151 -24.97 0.84 0.44
C LEU A 151 -25.14 -0.15 -0.71
N SER A 152 -25.43 0.36 -1.90
CA SER A 152 -25.53 -0.47 -3.11
C SER A 152 -24.15 -0.94 -3.58
N SER A 153 -24.10 -2.09 -4.26
CA SER A 153 -22.87 -2.59 -4.91
C SER A 153 -22.28 -1.57 -5.88
N LYS A 154 -23.12 -0.79 -6.58
CA LYS A 154 -22.67 0.27 -7.49
C LYS A 154 -21.91 1.38 -6.76
N LEU A 155 -22.41 1.82 -5.60
CA LEU A 155 -21.73 2.86 -4.80
C LEU A 155 -20.39 2.34 -4.24
N MET A 156 -20.37 1.10 -3.73
CA MET A 156 -19.13 0.49 -3.24
C MET A 156 -18.09 0.28 -4.35
N LEU A 157 -18.53 -0.05 -5.57
CA LEU A 157 -17.66 -0.12 -6.75
C LEU A 157 -17.15 1.26 -7.14
N ALA A 158 -18.00 2.28 -7.21
CA ALA A 158 -17.61 3.65 -7.51
C ALA A 158 -16.55 4.16 -6.53
N TRP A 159 -16.74 3.92 -5.22
CA TRP A 159 -15.74 4.25 -4.20
C TRP A 159 -14.41 3.53 -4.44
N ASN A 160 -14.44 2.23 -4.74
CA ASN A 160 -13.21 1.48 -5.05
C ASN A 160 -12.48 2.02 -6.29
N PHE A 161 -13.20 2.35 -7.37
CA PHE A 161 -12.59 2.93 -8.57
C PHE A 161 -11.96 4.29 -8.31
N ILE A 162 -12.63 5.16 -7.55
CA ILE A 162 -12.09 6.47 -7.16
C ILE A 162 -10.83 6.28 -6.31
N CYS A 163 -10.89 5.46 -5.27
CA CYS A 163 -9.74 5.20 -4.39
C CYS A 163 -8.57 4.53 -5.13
N LEU A 164 -8.86 3.62 -6.07
CA LEU A 164 -7.83 3.02 -6.92
C LEU A 164 -7.18 4.05 -7.83
N ALA A 165 -7.95 4.99 -8.40
CA ALA A 165 -7.39 6.07 -9.21
C ALA A 165 -6.47 6.98 -8.37
N LEU A 166 -6.84 7.30 -7.13
CA LEU A 166 -5.97 8.03 -6.19
C LEU A 166 -4.67 7.26 -5.90
N LEU A 167 -4.77 5.96 -5.61
CA LEU A 167 -3.61 5.09 -5.39
C LEU A 167 -2.69 5.07 -6.62
N LEU A 168 -3.24 4.88 -7.82
CA LEU A 168 -2.45 4.85 -9.05
C LEU A 168 -1.78 6.20 -9.31
N ASN A 169 -2.48 7.30 -9.07
CA ASN A 169 -1.92 8.64 -9.17
C ASN A 169 -0.68 8.78 -8.30
N ILE A 170 -0.76 8.42 -7.00
CA ILE A 170 0.39 8.56 -6.12
C ILE A 170 1.51 7.56 -6.41
N VAL A 171 1.19 6.33 -6.85
CA VAL A 171 2.21 5.33 -7.25
C VAL A 171 3.02 5.82 -8.44
N VAL A 172 2.37 6.36 -9.48
CA VAL A 172 3.05 6.91 -10.66
C VAL A 172 3.97 8.07 -10.25
N HIS A 173 3.45 9.02 -9.47
CA HIS A 173 4.26 10.14 -8.99
C HIS A 173 5.40 9.70 -8.08
N GLY A 174 5.18 8.69 -7.24
CA GLY A 174 6.18 8.09 -6.38
C GLY A 174 7.33 7.49 -7.16
N ILE A 175 7.04 6.70 -8.20
CA ILE A 175 8.05 6.12 -9.08
C ILE A 175 8.85 7.22 -9.79
N LEU A 176 8.16 8.21 -10.33
CA LEU A 176 8.77 9.31 -11.08
C LEU A 176 9.48 10.35 -10.20
N SER A 177 9.36 10.26 -8.88
CA SER A 177 10.05 11.13 -7.92
C SER A 177 11.19 10.43 -7.18
N VAL A 178 11.35 9.11 -7.33
CA VAL A 178 12.47 8.37 -6.74
C VAL A 178 13.73 8.71 -7.52
N PRO A 179 14.85 9.05 -6.83
CA PRO A 179 16.12 9.29 -7.49
C PRO A 179 16.54 8.03 -8.24
N SER A 180 16.45 8.08 -9.57
CA SER A 180 16.73 6.99 -10.49
C SER A 180 16.88 7.56 -11.90
N PRO A 181 17.42 6.81 -12.87
CA PRO A 181 17.43 7.19 -14.28
C PRO A 181 16.05 7.54 -14.87
N PHE A 182 14.95 7.17 -14.21
CA PHE A 182 13.58 7.46 -14.64
C PHE A 182 12.93 8.62 -13.87
N GLN A 183 13.67 9.34 -13.03
CA GLN A 183 13.12 10.48 -12.28
C GLN A 183 12.66 11.58 -13.26
N GLN A 184 11.44 12.08 -13.07
CA GLN A 184 10.85 13.18 -13.85
C GLN A 184 10.31 14.31 -12.97
N PHE A 185 10.13 14.07 -11.67
CA PHE A 185 9.61 15.06 -10.72
C PHE A 185 10.53 15.21 -9.51
N ALA A 186 10.31 16.30 -8.76
CA ALA A 186 10.88 16.51 -7.44
C ALA A 186 12.41 16.44 -7.37
N PHE A 187 13.11 17.03 -8.33
CA PHE A 187 14.58 17.05 -8.36
C PHE A 187 15.18 17.77 -7.13
N ASP A 188 14.53 18.82 -6.63
CA ASP A 188 14.98 19.58 -5.45
C ASP A 188 14.85 18.78 -4.14
N GLN A 189 13.83 17.92 -4.05
CA GLN A 189 13.57 17.08 -2.87
C GLN A 189 13.04 15.71 -3.29
N PRO A 190 13.92 14.79 -3.77
CA PRO A 190 13.50 13.50 -4.29
C PRO A 190 12.87 12.59 -3.22
N ASN A 191 12.18 11.55 -3.67
CA ASN A 191 11.54 10.55 -2.82
C ASN A 191 12.58 9.54 -2.27
N VAL A 192 13.57 10.03 -1.53
CA VAL A 192 14.64 9.20 -0.92
C VAL A 192 14.15 8.41 0.29
N GLY A 193 13.14 8.91 1.00
CA GLY A 193 12.69 8.36 2.28
C GLY A 193 12.27 6.89 2.17
N ILE A 194 11.59 6.52 1.07
CA ILE A 194 11.11 5.15 0.83
C ILE A 194 12.24 4.14 0.57
N LEU A 195 13.48 4.60 0.32
CA LEU A 195 14.64 3.72 0.10
C LEU A 195 15.20 3.14 1.42
N TYR A 196 14.77 3.68 2.56
CA TYR A 196 15.28 3.32 3.87
C TYR A 196 14.25 2.51 4.67
N PHE A 197 14.73 1.59 5.50
CA PHE A 197 13.91 0.99 6.55
C PHE A 197 13.45 2.05 7.59
N PRO A 198 12.17 2.05 8.03
CA PRO A 198 11.10 1.08 7.70
C PRO A 198 10.24 1.41 6.48
N PHE A 199 10.46 2.56 5.84
CA PHE A 199 9.62 3.08 4.75
C PHE A 199 9.70 2.28 3.46
N VAL A 200 10.72 1.44 3.29
CA VAL A 200 10.78 0.42 2.22
C VAL A 200 9.55 -0.48 2.19
N TRP A 201 8.91 -0.71 3.34
CA TRP A 201 7.66 -1.48 3.41
C TRP A 201 6.47 -0.78 2.75
N LEU A 202 6.55 0.53 2.48
CA LEU A 202 5.50 1.25 1.76
C LEU A 202 5.32 0.68 0.34
N PRO A 203 6.31 0.80 -0.57
CA PRO A 203 6.20 0.23 -1.92
C PRO A 203 6.27 -1.30 -1.92
N SER A 204 6.96 -1.93 -0.97
CA SER A 204 7.16 -3.38 -1.00
C SER A 204 6.01 -4.20 -0.41
N PHE A 205 5.16 -3.60 0.42
CA PHE A 205 4.11 -4.33 1.12
C PHE A 205 2.80 -3.55 1.24
N VAL A 206 2.79 -2.37 1.85
CA VAL A 206 1.55 -1.64 2.15
C VAL A 206 0.80 -1.28 0.86
N VAL A 207 1.47 -0.67 -0.11
CA VAL A 207 0.87 -0.30 -1.40
C VAL A 207 0.33 -1.53 -2.15
N PRO A 208 1.12 -2.62 -2.35
CA PRO A 208 0.60 -3.84 -2.96
C PRO A 208 -0.59 -4.48 -2.23
N VAL A 209 -0.60 -4.49 -0.89
CA VAL A 209 -1.72 -5.05 -0.12
C VAL A 209 -2.98 -4.20 -0.27
N VAL A 210 -2.84 -2.87 -0.27
CA VAL A 210 -3.95 -1.95 -0.53
C VAL A 210 -4.49 -2.12 -1.96
N LEU A 211 -3.61 -2.31 -2.94
CA LEU A 211 -4.00 -2.63 -4.32
C LEU A 211 -4.78 -3.96 -4.38
N LEU A 212 -4.27 -5.02 -3.73
CA LEU A 212 -4.95 -6.32 -3.64
C LEU A 212 -6.35 -6.17 -3.02
N ALA A 213 -6.49 -5.36 -1.97
CA ALA A 213 -7.77 -5.10 -1.32
C ALA A 213 -8.80 -4.51 -2.30
N HIS A 214 -8.43 -3.48 -3.07
CA HIS A 214 -9.29 -2.92 -4.10
C HIS A 214 -9.70 -3.96 -5.16
N LEU A 215 -8.72 -4.65 -5.74
CA LEU A 215 -8.97 -5.61 -6.82
C LEU A 215 -9.83 -6.79 -6.35
N ALA A 216 -9.58 -7.30 -5.14
CA ALA A 216 -10.35 -8.39 -4.55
C ALA A 216 -11.80 -7.98 -4.27
N VAL A 217 -12.02 -6.82 -3.63
CA VAL A 217 -13.36 -6.32 -3.31
C VAL A 217 -14.15 -6.04 -4.58
N MET A 218 -13.55 -5.39 -5.58
CA MET A 218 -14.22 -5.13 -6.86
C MET A 218 -14.61 -6.42 -7.57
N ARG A 219 -13.71 -7.41 -7.63
CA ARG A 219 -14.01 -8.73 -8.21
C ARG A 219 -15.23 -9.37 -7.53
N GLN A 220 -15.26 -9.41 -6.20
CA GLN A 220 -16.36 -10.01 -5.46
C GLN A 220 -17.68 -9.25 -5.64
N LEU A 221 -17.65 -7.92 -5.71
CA LEU A 221 -18.83 -7.09 -5.93
C LEU A 221 -19.40 -7.26 -7.34
N ILE A 222 -18.54 -7.32 -8.36
CA ILE A 222 -18.94 -7.57 -9.76
C ILE A 222 -19.53 -8.97 -9.89
N ALA A 223 -18.88 -9.99 -9.32
CA ALA A 223 -19.39 -11.36 -9.36
C ALA A 223 -20.79 -11.49 -8.73
N LYS A 224 -21.06 -10.76 -7.64
CA LYS A 224 -22.39 -10.73 -7.00
C LYS A 224 -23.45 -9.96 -7.76
N ALA A 225 -23.07 -9.00 -8.61
CA ALA A 225 -24.01 -8.20 -9.40
C ALA A 225 -24.53 -8.92 -10.65
N HIS A 226 -23.91 -10.04 -11.02
CA HIS A 226 -24.33 -10.92 -12.12
C HIS A 226 -25.29 -12.05 -11.68
N PHE A 227 -25.70 -12.05 -10.41
CA PHE A 227 -26.75 -12.91 -9.84
C PHE A 227 -27.89 -12.03 -9.29
#